data_AF-A0A2K1QCT8-F1
#
_entry.id   AF-A0A2K1QCT8-F1
#
_cell.length_a   1.000
_cell.length_b   1.000
_cell.length_c   1.000
_cell.angle_alpha   90.00
_cell.angle_beta   90.00
_cell.angle_gamma   90.00
#
_symmetry.space_group_name_H-M   'P 1'
#
loop_
_entity.id
_entity.type
_entity.pdbx_description
1 polymer ?
#
loop_
_entity_poly.entity_id
_entity_poly.type
_entity_poly.pdbx_seq_one_letter_code
_entity_poly.pdbx_strand_id
1 'polypeptide(L)'
;MKLILKQYLASLKERAELDAVLPVLLSYMGMNVFISPRRGIKEYGVDIAAVGKLNGEESKVYLFSVKSGNLTRETWSGNTDQALRPSLDEIQDAFIPSRLPPEHRDKKIVICLCFGGDVNSGIRQEVSGYEARNSQEHISFEEWNGDKLSELIQQYLLKEELLPSSSQALLRKSLALLEEPESSSRHFSLLISEILLMADDSDSIASSITRINVCLWILFSWCRDAGNIESAYISSERALLLSWDKVKGYYTGKNKPSKSFNSINETYQQITDYYVDHCVIPYTGLKYALSHAVQSPCPIDINIKLFDVLGRLSVKGHWILDSLTRNYTINPPIDGETEEQNALRLRLKAITNSINLLVVNNPTLLSPYKDSQAIDIGLAIALLSNNSDFDKFVSGWLSEIINRSIFSFEFNNMYPVVHDSYEKLLEHSKLDKNDIGYKHKATEASVLYPLLALFCSAYKLNALGQELEEFIINKLSHCTLQYWYPNQFSEKNMYSNLAMHGSASTTFPTNGVRTLTHAIQECEESDSFIKMSAVTKDKSPLLLIACRCYRYPVPFHFIRNWLIDSL
;
A
#
# COMPACT_ATOMS: atom_id res chain seq x y z
N MET A 1 -24.04 -13.84 0.27
CA MET A 1 -22.77 -13.48 -0.40
C MET A 1 -23.02 -12.95 -1.80
N LYS A 2 -23.80 -13.63 -2.64
CA LYS A 2 -24.20 -13.15 -3.98
C LYS A 2 -24.63 -11.68 -4.04
N LEU A 3 -25.50 -11.24 -3.13
CA LEU A 3 -25.95 -9.83 -3.09
C LEU A 3 -24.79 -8.83 -2.87
N ILE A 4 -23.86 -9.14 -1.98
CA ILE A 4 -22.67 -8.30 -1.70
C ILE A 4 -21.78 -8.24 -2.93
N LEU A 5 -21.58 -9.38 -3.62
CA LEU A 5 -20.80 -9.45 -4.86
C LEU A 5 -21.47 -8.67 -6.00
N LYS A 6 -22.79 -8.80 -6.16
CA LYS A 6 -23.54 -8.05 -7.17
C LYS A 6 -23.44 -6.55 -6.90
N GLN A 7 -23.58 -6.13 -5.64
CA GLN A 7 -23.43 -4.74 -5.25
C GLN A 7 -22.01 -4.22 -5.50
N TYR A 8 -20.99 -5.02 -5.14
CA TYR A 8 -19.59 -4.72 -5.44
C TYR A 8 -19.35 -4.55 -6.95
N LEU A 9 -19.82 -5.48 -7.78
CA LEU A 9 -19.66 -5.43 -9.24
C LEU A 9 -20.38 -4.22 -9.84
N ALA A 10 -21.57 -3.90 -9.33
CA ALA A 10 -22.32 -2.73 -9.77
C ALA A 10 -21.68 -1.40 -9.33
N SER A 11 -20.96 -1.39 -8.19
CA SER A 11 -20.26 -0.19 -7.68
C SER A 11 -18.92 0.07 -8.36
N LEU A 12 -18.43 -0.83 -9.24
CA LEU A 12 -17.18 -0.63 -9.96
C LEU A 12 -17.29 0.58 -10.89
N LYS A 13 -16.58 1.65 -10.53
CA LYS A 13 -16.51 2.88 -11.31
C LYS A 13 -15.38 2.83 -12.34
N GLU A 14 -14.31 2.13 -12.02
CA GLU A 14 -13.12 2.04 -12.86
C GLU A 14 -13.02 0.68 -13.55
N ARG A 15 -12.68 0.70 -14.84
CA ARG A 15 -12.39 -0.51 -15.63
C ARG A 15 -11.26 -1.36 -14.99
N ALA A 16 -10.28 -0.69 -14.39
CA ALA A 16 -9.10 -1.31 -13.77
C ALA A 16 -9.45 -2.37 -12.71
N GLU A 17 -10.61 -2.26 -12.07
CA GLU A 17 -11.05 -3.17 -11.00
C GLU A 17 -11.54 -4.51 -11.56
N LEU A 18 -12.32 -4.47 -12.64
CA LEU A 18 -12.71 -5.68 -13.39
C LEU A 18 -11.51 -6.31 -14.08
N ASP A 19 -10.63 -5.48 -14.62
CA ASP A 19 -9.37 -5.90 -15.25
C ASP A 19 -8.45 -6.64 -14.27
N ALA A 20 -8.51 -6.34 -12.97
CA ALA A 20 -7.76 -7.05 -11.93
C ALA A 20 -8.41 -8.40 -11.55
N VAL A 21 -9.74 -8.49 -11.51
CA VAL A 21 -10.48 -9.67 -11.04
C VAL A 21 -10.71 -10.71 -12.14
N LEU A 22 -10.95 -10.28 -13.38
CA LEU A 22 -11.38 -11.15 -14.47
C LEU A 22 -10.30 -12.15 -14.94
N PRO A 23 -9.02 -11.77 -15.16
CA PRO A 23 -7.98 -12.73 -15.55
C PRO A 23 -7.78 -13.83 -14.51
N VAL A 24 -7.90 -13.45 -13.24
CA VAL A 24 -7.87 -14.36 -12.10
C VAL A 24 -9.04 -15.33 -12.19
N LEU A 25 -10.27 -14.83 -12.30
CA LEU A 25 -11.47 -15.66 -12.38
C LEU A 25 -11.37 -16.69 -13.52
N LEU A 26 -10.97 -16.24 -14.71
CA LEU A 26 -10.80 -17.10 -15.89
C LEU A 26 -9.77 -18.20 -15.65
N SER A 27 -8.65 -17.88 -14.99
CA SER A 27 -7.63 -18.87 -14.65
C SER A 27 -8.17 -19.96 -13.72
N TYR A 28 -9.01 -19.60 -12.74
CA TYR A 28 -9.66 -20.56 -11.84
C TYR A 28 -10.75 -21.38 -12.50
N MET A 29 -11.37 -20.85 -13.55
CA MET A 29 -12.27 -21.59 -14.43
C MET A 29 -11.52 -22.60 -15.32
N GLY A 30 -10.19 -22.68 -15.22
CA GLY A 30 -9.35 -23.59 -16.00
C GLY A 30 -8.99 -23.03 -17.39
N MET A 31 -9.13 -21.72 -17.61
CA MET A 31 -8.74 -21.08 -18.86
C MET A 31 -7.28 -20.61 -18.83
N ASN A 32 -6.65 -20.58 -20.00
CA ASN A 32 -5.34 -19.96 -20.21
C ASN A 32 -5.52 -18.52 -20.69
N VAL A 33 -5.20 -17.55 -19.84
CA VAL A 33 -5.22 -16.12 -20.19
C VAL A 33 -3.92 -15.77 -20.91
N PHE A 34 -4.01 -15.41 -22.19
CA PHE A 34 -2.85 -15.09 -23.04
C PHE A 34 -2.72 -13.61 -23.38
N ILE A 35 -3.78 -12.82 -23.15
CA ILE A 35 -3.72 -11.34 -23.16
C ILE A 35 -4.33 -10.82 -21.86
N SER A 36 -3.65 -9.86 -21.26
CA SER A 36 -4.10 -9.13 -20.08
C SER A 36 -3.77 -7.65 -20.28
N PRO A 37 -4.49 -6.74 -19.59
CA PRO A 37 -4.38 -5.31 -19.82
C PRO A 37 -2.94 -4.82 -19.64
N ARG A 38 -2.41 -4.05 -20.60
CA ARG A 38 -1.08 -3.45 -20.53
C ARG A 38 -1.13 -1.98 -20.92
N ARG A 39 -0.68 -1.10 -20.03
CA ARG A 39 -0.61 0.35 -20.32
C ARG A 39 0.31 0.62 -21.52
N GLY A 40 -0.17 1.43 -22.47
CA GLY A 40 0.64 1.99 -23.57
C GLY A 40 0.65 1.20 -24.89
N ILE A 41 -0.12 0.10 -25.01
CA ILE A 41 -0.23 -0.67 -26.25
C ILE A 41 -1.66 -0.55 -26.79
N LYS A 42 -1.84 -0.40 -28.11
CA LYS A 42 -3.18 -0.43 -28.72
C LYS A 42 -3.78 -1.83 -28.60
N GLU A 43 -4.88 -1.95 -27.84
CA GLU A 43 -5.54 -3.22 -27.49
C GLU A 43 -6.58 -3.67 -28.54
N TYR A 44 -6.90 -2.85 -29.55
CA TYR A 44 -7.85 -3.15 -30.64
C TYR A 44 -9.19 -3.72 -30.13
N GLY A 45 -9.71 -3.12 -29.05
CA GLY A 45 -10.96 -3.51 -28.40
C GLY A 45 -10.90 -4.74 -27.49
N VAL A 46 -9.82 -5.54 -27.50
CA VAL A 46 -9.65 -6.71 -26.61
C VAL A 46 -8.84 -6.34 -25.37
N ASP A 47 -9.52 -6.28 -24.23
CA ASP A 47 -8.91 -5.96 -22.95
C ASP A 47 -8.28 -7.21 -22.31
N ILE A 48 -8.98 -8.34 -22.40
CA ILE A 48 -8.51 -9.65 -21.91
C ILE A 48 -8.81 -10.72 -22.96
N ALA A 49 -7.86 -11.64 -23.19
CA ALA A 49 -8.11 -12.80 -24.03
C ALA A 49 -7.71 -14.09 -23.32
N ALA A 50 -8.62 -15.06 -23.37
CA ALA A 50 -8.42 -16.36 -22.75
C ALA A 50 -8.86 -17.48 -23.68
N VAL A 51 -8.25 -18.65 -23.53
CA VAL A 51 -8.61 -19.86 -24.26
C VAL A 51 -8.86 -20.99 -23.29
N GLY A 52 -9.95 -21.71 -23.45
CA GLY A 52 -10.32 -22.75 -22.50
C GLY A 52 -11.62 -23.45 -22.84
N LYS A 53 -12.02 -24.38 -21.98
CA LYS A 53 -13.29 -25.09 -22.06
C LYS A 53 -14.19 -24.60 -20.93
N LEU A 54 -15.41 -24.19 -21.27
CA LEU A 54 -16.47 -23.93 -20.30
C LEU A 54 -17.42 -25.12 -20.30
N ASN A 55 -17.80 -25.60 -19.10
CA ASN A 55 -18.83 -26.63 -18.91
C ASN A 55 -18.64 -27.93 -19.74
N GLY A 56 -17.39 -28.32 -20.03
CA GLY A 56 -17.09 -29.54 -20.78
C GLY A 56 -17.24 -29.42 -22.31
N GLU A 57 -17.53 -28.23 -22.83
CA GLU A 57 -17.59 -27.98 -24.27
C GLU A 57 -16.20 -27.96 -24.94
N GLU A 58 -16.20 -27.85 -26.27
CA GLU A 58 -14.98 -27.66 -27.05
C GLU A 58 -14.20 -26.40 -26.61
N SER A 59 -12.88 -26.40 -26.85
CA SER A 59 -12.05 -25.26 -26.47
C SER A 59 -12.35 -24.06 -27.38
N LYS A 60 -12.76 -22.94 -26.77
CA LYS A 60 -13.08 -21.69 -27.45
C LYS A 60 -12.11 -20.58 -27.04
N VAL A 61 -12.00 -19.56 -27.88
CA VAL A 61 -11.31 -18.30 -27.56
C VAL A 61 -12.34 -17.31 -27.04
N TYR A 62 -12.07 -16.71 -25.89
CA TYR A 62 -12.90 -15.67 -25.29
C TYR A 62 -12.15 -14.35 -25.36
N LEU A 63 -12.74 -13.37 -26.04
CA LEU A 63 -12.20 -12.02 -26.21
C LEU A 63 -13.08 -11.05 -25.43
N PHE A 64 -12.59 -10.53 -24.32
CA PHE A 64 -13.34 -9.66 -23.43
C PHE A 64 -13.08 -8.20 -23.75
N SER A 65 -14.18 -7.45 -23.90
CA SER A 65 -14.17 -5.99 -23.85
C SER A 65 -14.88 -5.57 -22.56
N VAL A 66 -14.16 -4.89 -21.68
CA VAL A 66 -14.52 -4.60 -20.29
C VAL A 66 -14.95 -3.14 -20.15
N LYS A 67 -16.12 -2.91 -19.56
CA LYS A 67 -16.64 -1.57 -19.23
C LYS A 67 -17.14 -1.53 -17.79
N SER A 68 -17.13 -0.35 -17.17
CA SER A 68 -17.63 -0.14 -15.81
C SER A 68 -19.13 0.17 -15.79
N GLY A 69 -19.79 -0.22 -14.69
CA GLY A 69 -21.20 0.10 -14.43
C GLY A 69 -22.21 -0.50 -15.44
N ASN A 70 -23.33 0.21 -15.61
CA ASN A 70 -24.43 -0.18 -16.51
C ASN A 70 -24.11 0.20 -17.95
N LEU A 71 -24.54 -0.65 -18.90
CA LEU A 71 -24.48 -0.30 -20.31
C LEU A 71 -25.66 0.62 -20.64
N THR A 72 -25.36 1.85 -21.05
CA THR A 72 -26.30 2.92 -21.39
C THR A 72 -26.12 3.31 -22.85
N ARG A 73 -26.99 4.19 -23.39
CA ARG A 73 -26.85 4.65 -24.78
C ARG A 73 -25.50 5.33 -25.05
N GLU A 74 -25.00 6.07 -24.07
CA GLU A 74 -23.70 6.74 -24.12
C GLU A 74 -22.55 5.74 -24.08
N THR A 75 -22.60 4.75 -23.17
CA THR A 75 -21.55 3.73 -23.06
C THR A 75 -21.65 2.62 -24.11
N TRP A 76 -22.76 2.53 -24.85
CA TRP A 76 -22.92 1.62 -25.99
C TRP A 76 -22.35 2.22 -27.28
N SER A 77 -22.82 3.40 -27.67
CA SER A 77 -22.53 4.00 -28.98
C SER A 77 -22.18 5.50 -28.93
N GLY A 78 -21.72 6.00 -27.79
CA GLY A 78 -21.29 7.39 -27.65
C GLY A 78 -19.99 7.71 -28.39
N ASN A 79 -19.66 9.00 -28.47
CA ASN A 79 -18.46 9.51 -29.16
C ASN A 79 -17.19 9.49 -28.29
N THR A 80 -17.17 8.72 -27.22
CA THR A 80 -16.04 8.61 -26.30
C THR A 80 -15.36 7.26 -26.45
N ASP A 81 -14.06 7.18 -26.16
CA ASP A 81 -13.29 5.91 -26.09
C ASP A 81 -13.87 4.89 -25.08
N GLN A 82 -14.81 5.33 -24.23
CA GLN A 82 -15.57 4.49 -23.30
C GLN A 82 -16.73 3.74 -23.95
N ALA A 83 -17.09 4.02 -25.21
CA ALA A 83 -18.16 3.29 -25.89
C ALA A 83 -17.75 1.83 -26.18
N LEU A 84 -18.68 0.89 -26.01
CA LEU A 84 -18.41 -0.54 -26.18
C LEU A 84 -18.48 -0.96 -27.65
N ARG A 85 -19.47 -0.46 -28.41
CA ARG A 85 -19.65 -0.89 -29.81
C ARG A 85 -18.41 -0.67 -30.68
N PRO A 86 -17.72 0.48 -30.64
CA PRO A 86 -16.49 0.66 -31.43
C PRO A 86 -15.39 -0.34 -31.06
N SER A 87 -15.28 -0.71 -29.78
CA SER A 87 -14.35 -1.75 -29.35
C SER A 87 -14.73 -3.10 -29.97
N LEU A 88 -16.01 -3.47 -30.00
CA LEU A 88 -16.47 -4.71 -30.64
C LEU A 88 -16.25 -4.71 -32.16
N ASP A 89 -16.37 -3.56 -32.80
CA ASP A 89 -16.04 -3.39 -34.23
C ASP A 89 -14.52 -3.59 -34.44
N GLU A 90 -13.66 -2.97 -33.62
CA GLU A 90 -12.19 -3.17 -33.70
C GLU A 90 -11.76 -4.64 -33.47
N ILE A 91 -12.46 -5.37 -32.59
CA ILE A 91 -12.18 -6.80 -32.38
C ILE A 91 -12.35 -7.58 -33.68
N GLN A 92 -13.44 -7.33 -34.39
CA GLN A 92 -13.79 -8.03 -35.62
C GLN A 92 -12.91 -7.61 -36.79
N ASP A 93 -12.70 -6.30 -36.95
CA ASP A 93 -12.04 -5.74 -38.12
C ASP A 93 -10.50 -5.83 -38.04
N ALA A 94 -9.93 -5.76 -36.84
CA ALA A 94 -8.49 -5.67 -36.65
C ALA A 94 -7.92 -6.81 -35.81
N PHE A 95 -8.51 -7.10 -34.65
CA PHE A 95 -7.92 -8.05 -33.70
C PHE A 95 -7.96 -9.49 -34.23
N ILE A 96 -9.15 -10.00 -34.57
CA ILE A 96 -9.32 -11.38 -35.04
C ILE A 96 -8.47 -11.67 -36.29
N PRO A 97 -8.45 -10.81 -37.33
CA PRO A 97 -7.68 -11.09 -38.54
C PRO A 97 -6.16 -10.97 -38.33
N SER A 98 -5.70 -10.03 -37.49
CA SER A 98 -4.29 -9.61 -37.48
C SER A 98 -3.52 -9.94 -36.20
N ARG A 99 -4.20 -10.13 -35.07
CA ARG A 99 -3.57 -10.26 -33.74
C ARG A 99 -3.84 -11.59 -33.05
N LEU A 100 -4.86 -12.34 -33.47
CA LEU A 100 -5.14 -13.65 -32.89
C LEU A 100 -3.96 -14.62 -33.14
N PRO A 101 -3.40 -15.26 -32.09
CA PRO A 101 -2.30 -16.20 -32.24
C PRO A 101 -2.63 -17.32 -33.25
N PRO A 102 -1.69 -17.72 -34.13
CA PRO A 102 -1.93 -18.75 -35.15
C PRO A 102 -2.51 -20.04 -34.60
N GLU A 103 -2.05 -20.46 -33.41
CA GLU A 103 -2.50 -21.64 -32.66
C GLU A 103 -3.97 -21.61 -32.18
N HIS A 104 -4.67 -20.48 -32.36
CA HIS A 104 -6.06 -20.30 -31.93
C HIS A 104 -7.02 -19.97 -33.08
N ARG A 105 -6.53 -19.83 -34.33
CA ARG A 105 -7.35 -19.41 -35.48
C ARG A 105 -8.46 -20.39 -35.85
N ASP A 106 -8.25 -21.68 -35.62
CA ASP A 106 -9.22 -22.73 -35.95
C ASP A 106 -10.29 -22.94 -34.85
N LYS A 107 -10.20 -22.19 -33.75
CA LYS A 107 -11.12 -22.30 -32.62
C LYS A 107 -12.28 -21.32 -32.79
N LYS A 108 -13.48 -21.72 -32.33
CA LYS A 108 -14.63 -20.82 -32.24
C LYS A 108 -14.31 -19.66 -31.29
N ILE A 109 -14.75 -18.46 -31.67
CA ILE A 109 -14.50 -17.21 -30.96
C ILE A 109 -15.80 -16.74 -30.29
N VAL A 110 -15.68 -16.34 -29.03
CA VAL A 110 -16.74 -15.73 -28.23
C VAL A 110 -16.28 -14.33 -27.85
N ILE A 111 -16.93 -13.31 -28.40
CA ILE A 111 -16.71 -11.92 -28.03
C ILE A 111 -17.58 -11.60 -26.82
N CYS A 112 -16.95 -11.33 -25.69
CA CYS A 112 -17.61 -11.16 -24.41
C CYS A 112 -17.77 -9.68 -24.06
N LEU A 113 -19.01 -9.24 -23.93
CA LEU A 113 -19.34 -7.92 -23.42
C LEU A 113 -19.32 -8.00 -21.89
N CYS A 114 -18.24 -7.50 -21.27
CA CYS A 114 -18.03 -7.66 -19.83
C CYS A 114 -18.25 -6.34 -19.10
N PHE A 115 -19.23 -6.30 -18.19
CA PHE A 115 -19.54 -5.10 -17.42
C PHE A 115 -20.16 -5.43 -16.06
N GLY A 116 -19.86 -4.59 -15.06
CA GLY A 116 -20.25 -4.84 -13.68
C GLY A 116 -21.74 -4.64 -13.38
N GLY A 117 -22.44 -3.84 -14.19
CA GLY A 117 -23.87 -3.57 -14.06
C GLY A 117 -24.74 -4.40 -15.00
N ASP A 118 -25.88 -3.83 -15.40
CA ASP A 118 -26.84 -4.41 -16.33
C ASP A 118 -26.96 -3.57 -17.62
N VAL A 119 -27.47 -4.20 -18.69
CA VAL A 119 -27.86 -3.47 -19.91
C VAL A 119 -29.14 -2.69 -19.63
N ASN A 120 -29.08 -1.37 -19.81
CA ASN A 120 -30.25 -0.52 -19.64
C ASN A 120 -31.34 -0.94 -20.64
N SER A 121 -32.57 -1.07 -20.15
CA SER A 121 -33.75 -1.45 -20.94
C SER A 121 -33.90 -0.63 -22.23
N GLY A 122 -33.53 0.66 -22.21
CA GLY A 122 -33.61 1.55 -23.37
C GLY A 122 -32.70 1.18 -24.54
N ILE A 123 -31.66 0.37 -24.33
CA ILE A 123 -30.71 -0.04 -25.38
C ILE A 123 -30.68 -1.55 -25.64
N ARG A 124 -31.46 -2.34 -24.88
CA ARG A 124 -31.41 -3.80 -24.95
C ARG A 124 -31.64 -4.32 -26.37
N GLN A 125 -32.61 -3.76 -27.10
CA GLN A 125 -32.89 -4.16 -28.48
C GLN A 125 -31.73 -3.84 -29.43
N GLU A 126 -30.99 -2.76 -29.18
CA GLU A 126 -29.88 -2.33 -30.03
C GLU A 126 -28.66 -3.23 -29.82
N VAL A 127 -28.40 -3.63 -28.57
CA VAL A 127 -27.35 -4.59 -28.21
C VAL A 127 -27.66 -5.97 -28.78
N SER A 128 -28.83 -6.53 -28.48
CA SER A 128 -29.21 -7.85 -29.01
C SER A 128 -29.28 -7.87 -30.54
N GLY A 129 -29.74 -6.78 -31.15
CA GLY A 129 -29.72 -6.63 -32.60
C GLY A 129 -28.30 -6.56 -33.20
N TYR A 130 -27.34 -5.97 -32.49
CA TYR A 130 -25.94 -5.98 -32.89
C TYR A 130 -25.32 -7.37 -32.76
N GLU A 131 -25.51 -8.06 -31.64
CA GLU A 131 -25.01 -9.42 -31.41
C GLU A 131 -25.54 -10.38 -32.49
N ALA A 132 -26.84 -10.34 -32.77
CA ALA A 132 -27.47 -11.20 -33.77
C ALA A 132 -26.96 -10.93 -35.19
N ARG A 133 -26.75 -9.66 -35.57
CA ARG A 133 -26.26 -9.28 -36.91
C ARG A 133 -24.80 -9.67 -37.15
N ASN A 134 -23.98 -9.62 -36.11
CA ASN A 134 -22.54 -9.86 -36.20
C ASN A 134 -22.15 -11.30 -35.82
N SER A 135 -23.08 -12.09 -35.30
CA SER A 135 -22.85 -13.52 -35.05
C SER A 135 -22.71 -14.27 -36.38
N GLN A 136 -21.68 -15.09 -36.48
CA GLN A 136 -21.34 -15.93 -37.64
C GLN A 136 -21.09 -17.36 -37.18
N GLU A 137 -20.88 -18.30 -38.11
CA GLU A 137 -20.63 -19.71 -37.75
C GLU A 137 -19.44 -19.91 -36.78
N HIS A 138 -18.43 -19.04 -36.88
CA HIS A 138 -17.20 -19.09 -36.07
C HIS A 138 -17.10 -18.01 -34.98
N ILE A 139 -18.01 -17.02 -34.96
CA ILE A 139 -18.01 -15.88 -34.01
C ILE A 139 -19.37 -15.82 -33.33
N SER A 140 -19.36 -15.80 -32.01
CA SER A 140 -20.55 -15.62 -31.17
C SER A 140 -20.32 -14.50 -30.16
N PHE A 141 -21.41 -13.97 -29.61
CA PHE A 141 -21.37 -12.94 -28.57
C PHE A 141 -21.94 -13.48 -27.27
N GLU A 142 -21.41 -13.00 -26.14
CA GLU A 142 -21.89 -13.38 -24.82
C GLU A 142 -21.84 -12.19 -23.85
N GLU A 143 -22.95 -11.94 -23.16
CA GLU A 143 -23.00 -10.96 -22.09
C GLU A 143 -22.43 -11.54 -20.79
N TRP A 144 -21.44 -10.84 -20.21
CA TRP A 144 -20.89 -11.08 -18.88
C TRP A 144 -21.22 -9.89 -17.99
N ASN A 145 -22.49 -9.81 -17.60
CA ASN A 145 -23.02 -8.77 -16.71
C ASN A 145 -22.71 -9.05 -15.24
N GLY A 146 -23.08 -8.10 -14.35
CA GLY A 146 -22.86 -8.22 -12.91
C GLY A 146 -23.45 -9.48 -12.28
N ASP A 147 -24.62 -9.92 -12.75
CA ASP A 147 -25.25 -11.15 -12.26
C ASP A 147 -24.39 -12.38 -12.57
N LYS A 148 -24.01 -12.57 -13.84
CA LYS A 148 -23.19 -13.70 -14.24
C LYS A 148 -21.82 -13.68 -13.59
N LEU A 149 -21.17 -12.52 -13.54
CA LEU A 149 -19.88 -12.35 -12.86
C LEU A 149 -19.99 -12.69 -11.38
N SER A 150 -21.07 -12.28 -10.70
CA SER A 150 -21.28 -12.60 -9.28
C SER A 150 -21.41 -14.11 -9.04
N GLU A 151 -22.08 -14.82 -9.95
CA GLU A 151 -22.22 -16.28 -9.91
C GLU A 151 -20.88 -16.97 -10.12
N LEU A 152 -20.12 -16.54 -11.14
CA LEU A 152 -18.80 -17.10 -11.42
C LEU A 152 -17.81 -16.84 -10.28
N ILE A 153 -17.75 -15.63 -9.72
CA ILE A 153 -16.90 -15.33 -8.56
C ILE A 153 -17.30 -16.20 -7.38
N GLN A 154 -18.60 -16.34 -7.12
CA GLN A 154 -19.08 -17.20 -6.03
C GLN A 154 -18.73 -18.67 -6.25
N GLN A 155 -18.85 -19.17 -7.49
CA GLN A 155 -18.63 -20.57 -7.83
C GLN A 155 -17.15 -20.95 -7.86
N TYR A 156 -16.28 -20.09 -8.37
CA TYR A 156 -14.88 -20.42 -8.65
C TYR A 156 -13.88 -19.81 -7.66
N LEU A 157 -14.19 -18.66 -7.06
CA LEU A 157 -13.29 -17.97 -6.13
C LEU A 157 -13.74 -18.09 -4.68
N LEU A 158 -15.05 -18.06 -4.43
CA LEU A 158 -15.65 -18.07 -3.08
C LEU A 158 -16.50 -19.32 -2.79
N LYS A 159 -16.22 -20.44 -3.46
CA LYS A 159 -16.89 -21.72 -3.17
C LYS A 159 -16.70 -22.07 -1.69
N GLU A 160 -17.66 -22.73 -1.04
CA GLU A 160 -17.59 -23.02 0.40
C GLU A 160 -16.34 -23.83 0.83
N GLU A 161 -15.85 -24.69 -0.06
CA GLU A 161 -14.57 -25.41 0.09
C GLU A 161 -13.34 -24.47 0.09
N LEU A 162 -13.46 -23.31 -0.55
CA LEU A 162 -12.39 -22.32 -0.74
C LEU A 162 -12.53 -21.10 0.21
N LEU A 163 -13.74 -20.75 0.61
CA LEU A 163 -14.03 -19.70 1.58
C LEU A 163 -15.16 -20.20 2.50
N PRO A 164 -14.82 -20.87 3.61
CA PRO A 164 -15.80 -21.42 4.55
C PRO A 164 -16.79 -20.36 5.05
N SER A 165 -17.92 -20.82 5.57
CA SER A 165 -18.96 -19.94 6.12
C SER A 165 -18.43 -19.02 7.24
N SER A 166 -17.41 -19.44 8.00
CA SER A 166 -16.70 -18.60 8.99
C SER A 166 -15.99 -17.42 8.34
N SER A 167 -15.19 -17.67 7.31
CA SER A 167 -14.43 -16.65 6.57
C SER A 167 -15.38 -15.68 5.85
N GLN A 168 -16.48 -16.18 5.28
CA GLN A 168 -17.54 -15.33 4.74
C GLN A 168 -18.19 -14.43 5.79
N ALA A 169 -18.39 -14.94 7.01
CA ALA A 169 -18.93 -14.14 8.11
C ALA A 169 -17.92 -13.06 8.56
N LEU A 170 -16.62 -13.35 8.58
CA LEU A 170 -15.57 -12.36 8.88
C LEU A 170 -15.54 -11.24 7.85
N LEU A 171 -15.64 -11.56 6.55
CA LEU A 171 -15.74 -10.54 5.50
C LEU A 171 -16.97 -9.65 5.71
N ARG A 172 -18.14 -10.24 5.99
CA ARG A 172 -19.37 -9.47 6.27
C ARG A 172 -19.22 -8.57 7.50
N LYS A 173 -18.57 -9.04 8.56
CA LYS A 173 -18.31 -8.24 9.76
C LYS A 173 -17.37 -7.06 9.46
N SER A 174 -16.32 -7.27 8.66
CA SER A 174 -15.45 -6.18 8.23
C SER A 174 -16.22 -5.12 7.42
N LEU A 175 -17.07 -5.55 6.49
CA LEU A 175 -17.92 -4.65 5.69
C LEU A 175 -19.01 -3.94 6.52
N ALA A 176 -19.49 -4.54 7.61
CA ALA A 176 -20.50 -3.94 8.47
C ALA A 176 -19.93 -2.87 9.42
N LEU A 177 -18.63 -2.92 9.69
CA LEU A 177 -17.96 -2.08 10.69
C LEU A 177 -17.01 -1.04 10.05
N LEU A 178 -17.30 -0.56 8.84
CA LEU A 178 -16.42 0.39 8.13
C LEU A 178 -16.21 1.71 8.89
N GLU A 179 -17.21 2.12 9.68
CA GLU A 179 -17.15 3.29 10.57
C GLU A 179 -16.24 3.09 11.80
N GLU A 180 -15.84 1.84 12.09
CA GLU A 180 -14.85 1.49 13.10
C GLU A 180 -13.64 0.79 12.44
N PRO A 181 -12.70 1.55 11.84
CA PRO A 181 -11.66 0.97 10.99
C PRO A 181 -10.78 -0.08 11.66
N GLU A 182 -10.49 0.09 12.95
CA GLU A 182 -9.74 -0.90 13.72
C GLU A 182 -10.50 -2.22 13.90
N SER A 183 -11.80 -2.15 14.23
CA SER A 183 -12.69 -3.31 14.35
C SER A 183 -12.86 -4.01 13.00
N SER A 184 -13.09 -3.24 11.93
CA SER A 184 -13.19 -3.78 10.57
C SER A 184 -11.91 -4.51 10.15
N SER A 185 -10.76 -3.84 10.29
CA SER A 185 -9.45 -4.39 9.96
C SER A 185 -9.11 -5.62 10.79
N ARG A 186 -9.51 -5.66 12.07
CA ARG A 186 -9.35 -6.86 12.93
C ARG A 186 -10.09 -8.07 12.35
N HIS A 187 -11.34 -7.91 11.94
CA HIS A 187 -12.08 -9.01 11.31
C HIS A 187 -11.49 -9.42 9.96
N PHE A 188 -11.04 -8.46 9.16
CA PHE A 188 -10.35 -8.74 7.90
C PHE A 188 -9.01 -9.45 8.11
N SER A 189 -8.30 -9.12 9.18
CA SER A 189 -7.03 -9.78 9.54
C SER A 189 -7.25 -11.25 9.92
N LEU A 190 -8.31 -11.54 10.69
CA LEU A 190 -8.69 -12.92 11.00
C LEU A 190 -9.05 -13.68 9.72
N LEU A 191 -9.75 -13.04 8.78
CA LEU A 191 -10.06 -13.61 7.47
C LEU A 191 -8.79 -13.97 6.69
N ILE A 192 -7.81 -13.05 6.63
CA ILE A 192 -6.51 -13.30 5.99
C ILE A 192 -5.84 -14.52 6.63
N SER A 193 -5.78 -14.57 7.96
CA SER A 193 -5.17 -15.71 8.67
C SER A 193 -5.89 -17.02 8.36
N GLU A 194 -7.23 -17.07 8.39
CA GLU A 194 -7.99 -18.27 8.04
C GLU A 194 -7.69 -18.75 6.61
N ILE A 195 -7.63 -17.84 5.64
CA ILE A 195 -7.35 -18.18 4.25
C ILE A 195 -5.91 -18.70 4.07
N LEU A 196 -4.92 -18.08 4.73
CA LEU A 196 -3.51 -18.46 4.62
C LEU A 196 -3.13 -19.71 5.43
N LEU A 197 -3.91 -20.07 6.45
CA LEU A 197 -3.70 -21.30 7.23
C LEU A 197 -3.93 -22.56 6.40
N MET A 198 -4.75 -22.48 5.36
CA MET A 198 -5.11 -23.62 4.50
C MET A 198 -4.13 -23.84 3.34
N ALA A 199 -2.99 -23.14 3.32
CA ALA A 199 -2.06 -23.11 2.19
C ALA A 199 -0.66 -23.59 2.59
N ASP A 200 -0.28 -24.76 2.05
CA ASP A 200 0.96 -25.47 2.37
C ASP A 200 1.90 -25.63 1.16
N ASP A 201 1.40 -25.40 -0.06
CA ASP A 201 2.14 -25.56 -1.31
C ASP A 201 2.05 -24.32 -2.21
N SER A 202 2.90 -24.26 -3.23
CA SER A 202 2.98 -23.11 -4.14
C SER A 202 1.63 -22.77 -4.80
N ASP A 203 0.85 -23.75 -5.23
CA ASP A 203 -0.42 -23.50 -5.92
C ASP A 203 -1.53 -23.07 -4.94
N SER A 204 -1.59 -23.70 -3.76
CA SER A 204 -2.55 -23.28 -2.71
C SER A 204 -2.22 -21.90 -2.14
N ILE A 205 -0.94 -21.52 -2.01
CA ILE A 205 -0.51 -20.18 -1.60
C ILE A 205 -0.95 -19.14 -2.63
N ALA A 206 -0.62 -19.36 -3.91
CA ALA A 206 -1.03 -18.46 -4.97
C ALA A 206 -2.54 -18.26 -4.99
N SER A 207 -3.27 -19.36 -4.76
CA SER A 207 -4.72 -19.34 -4.75
C SER A 207 -5.31 -18.61 -3.53
N SER A 208 -4.64 -18.70 -2.39
CA SER A 208 -5.05 -18.04 -1.14
C SER A 208 -4.84 -16.53 -1.21
N ILE A 209 -3.66 -16.09 -1.69
CA ILE A 209 -3.37 -14.66 -1.90
C ILE A 209 -4.37 -14.05 -2.89
N THR A 210 -4.71 -14.79 -3.94
CA THR A 210 -5.67 -14.33 -4.94
C THR A 210 -7.07 -14.14 -4.34
N ARG A 211 -7.54 -15.07 -3.48
CA ARG A 211 -8.81 -14.93 -2.75
C ARG A 211 -8.79 -13.73 -1.80
N ILE A 212 -7.68 -13.52 -1.08
CA ILE A 212 -7.51 -12.34 -0.21
C ILE A 212 -7.60 -11.07 -1.04
N ASN A 213 -6.97 -11.04 -2.22
CA ASN A 213 -7.00 -9.88 -3.09
C ASN A 213 -8.43 -9.51 -3.52
N VAL A 214 -9.25 -10.50 -3.88
CA VAL A 214 -10.67 -10.29 -4.20
C VAL A 214 -11.44 -9.77 -2.99
N CYS A 215 -11.21 -10.31 -1.80
CA CYS A 215 -11.83 -9.81 -0.57
C CYS A 215 -11.41 -8.37 -0.27
N LEU A 216 -10.15 -8.01 -0.53
CA LEU A 216 -9.62 -6.67 -0.35
C LEU A 216 -10.24 -5.68 -1.34
N TRP A 217 -10.43 -6.09 -2.59
CA TRP A 217 -11.16 -5.31 -3.59
C TRP A 217 -12.61 -5.02 -3.19
N ILE A 218 -13.31 -6.04 -2.67
CA ILE A 218 -14.67 -5.85 -2.14
C ILE A 218 -14.66 -4.84 -1.00
N LEU A 219 -13.74 -4.99 -0.04
CA LEU A 219 -13.61 -4.06 1.08
C LEU A 219 -13.31 -2.64 0.60
N PHE A 220 -12.38 -2.48 -0.35
CA PHE A 220 -12.01 -1.20 -0.93
C PHE A 220 -13.19 -0.51 -1.62
N SER A 221 -13.96 -1.24 -2.44
CA SER A 221 -15.12 -0.66 -3.12
C SER A 221 -16.16 -0.14 -2.13
N TRP A 222 -16.48 -0.93 -1.10
CA TRP A 222 -17.44 -0.51 -0.06
C TRP A 222 -16.94 0.69 0.75
N CYS A 223 -15.63 0.74 1.04
CA CYS A 223 -15.01 1.89 1.69
C CYS A 223 -15.15 3.17 0.87
N ARG A 224 -14.97 3.10 -0.46
CA ARG A 224 -15.16 4.25 -1.36
C ARG A 224 -16.60 4.71 -1.41
N ASP A 225 -17.56 3.78 -1.45
CA ASP A 225 -18.98 4.11 -1.46
C ASP A 225 -19.44 4.73 -0.13
N ALA A 226 -18.88 4.27 0.99
CA ALA A 226 -19.12 4.86 2.32
C ALA A 226 -18.38 6.20 2.52
N GLY A 227 -17.42 6.55 1.66
CA GLY A 227 -16.57 7.72 1.85
C GLY A 227 -15.53 7.59 2.97
N ASN A 228 -15.23 6.36 3.41
CA ASN A 228 -14.29 6.08 4.49
C ASN A 228 -13.30 4.99 4.07
N ILE A 229 -12.11 5.40 3.64
CA ILE A 229 -11.08 4.50 3.09
C ILE A 229 -10.21 3.82 4.15
N GLU A 230 -10.30 4.24 5.41
CA GLU A 230 -9.38 3.86 6.48
C GLU A 230 -9.33 2.33 6.69
N SER A 231 -10.50 1.68 6.68
CA SER A 231 -10.63 0.23 6.83
C SER A 231 -9.86 -0.53 5.74
N ALA A 232 -10.00 -0.11 4.48
CA ALA A 232 -9.30 -0.72 3.35
C ALA A 232 -7.78 -0.47 3.41
N TYR A 233 -7.37 0.75 3.80
CA TYR A 233 -5.95 1.10 3.93
C TYR A 233 -5.25 0.16 4.92
N ILE A 234 -5.73 0.09 6.17
CA ILE A 234 -5.10 -0.73 7.22
C ILE A 234 -5.14 -2.22 6.85
N SER A 235 -6.26 -2.67 6.28
CA SER A 235 -6.43 -4.07 5.85
C SER A 235 -5.47 -4.43 4.71
N SER A 236 -5.21 -3.50 3.78
CA SER A 236 -4.31 -3.72 2.64
C SER A 236 -2.85 -3.92 3.08
N GLU A 237 -2.37 -3.17 4.08
CA GLU A 237 -1.02 -3.34 4.60
C GLU A 237 -0.84 -4.71 5.26
N ARG A 238 -1.81 -5.13 6.08
CA ARG A 238 -1.78 -6.46 6.69
C ARG A 238 -1.87 -7.57 5.65
N ALA A 239 -2.74 -7.42 4.66
CA ALA A 239 -2.87 -8.38 3.56
C ALA A 239 -1.55 -8.52 2.79
N LEU A 240 -0.88 -7.41 2.50
CA LEU A 240 0.38 -7.40 1.78
C LEU A 240 1.51 -8.06 2.59
N LEU A 241 1.68 -7.69 3.85
CA LEU A 241 2.72 -8.24 4.72
C LEU A 241 2.54 -9.75 4.94
N LEU A 242 1.33 -10.21 5.28
CA LEU A 242 1.07 -11.63 5.52
C LEU A 242 1.15 -12.47 4.24
N SER A 243 0.76 -11.89 3.10
CA SER A 243 0.95 -12.53 1.79
C SER A 243 2.42 -12.68 1.44
N TRP A 244 3.25 -11.66 1.74
CA TRP A 244 4.70 -11.76 1.57
C TRP A 244 5.29 -12.86 2.45
N ASP A 245 4.90 -12.91 3.72
CA ASP A 245 5.39 -13.91 4.67
C ASP A 245 5.22 -15.35 4.17
N LYS A 246 4.07 -15.61 3.52
CA LYS A 246 3.74 -16.90 2.92
C LYS A 246 4.42 -17.15 1.57
N VAL A 247 4.53 -16.13 0.72
CA VAL A 247 5.01 -16.31 -0.67
C VAL A 247 6.53 -16.25 -0.81
N LYS A 248 7.25 -15.63 0.13
CA LYS A 248 8.68 -15.28 0.02
C LYS A 248 9.58 -16.46 -0.36
N GLY A 249 9.29 -17.66 0.15
CA GLY A 249 10.03 -18.89 -0.17
C GLY A 249 9.83 -19.41 -1.60
N TYR A 250 8.74 -19.00 -2.26
CA TYR A 250 8.38 -19.40 -3.62
C TYR A 250 8.52 -18.26 -4.63
N TYR A 251 8.95 -17.07 -4.22
CA TYR A 251 8.96 -15.89 -5.09
C TYR A 251 10.12 -15.90 -6.09
N THR A 252 9.78 -15.93 -7.38
CA THR A 252 10.71 -15.90 -8.53
C THR A 252 10.43 -14.77 -9.51
N GLY A 253 9.41 -13.95 -9.26
CA GLY A 253 8.94 -12.87 -10.12
C GLY A 253 8.07 -13.30 -11.30
N LYS A 254 8.22 -14.54 -11.79
CA LYS A 254 7.53 -15.01 -13.02
C LYS A 254 6.49 -16.12 -12.78
N ASN A 255 6.63 -16.88 -11.70
CA ASN A 255 5.72 -17.98 -11.39
C ASN A 255 4.37 -17.51 -10.85
N LYS A 256 3.41 -18.44 -10.74
CA LYS A 256 2.03 -18.18 -10.30
C LYS A 256 1.96 -17.53 -8.90
N PRO A 257 2.70 -17.99 -7.86
CA PRO A 257 2.76 -17.29 -6.57
C PRO A 257 3.23 -15.84 -6.70
N SER A 258 4.29 -15.58 -7.48
CA SER A 258 4.80 -14.23 -7.68
C SER A 258 3.78 -13.31 -8.35
N LYS A 259 3.05 -13.83 -9.35
CA LYS A 259 1.95 -13.09 -10.00
C LYS A 259 0.82 -12.75 -9.02
N SER A 260 0.41 -13.70 -8.18
CA SER A 260 -0.61 -13.45 -7.16
C SER A 260 -0.17 -12.39 -6.14
N PHE A 261 1.09 -12.41 -5.72
CA PHE A 261 1.65 -11.40 -4.83
C PHE A 261 1.74 -10.02 -5.49
N ASN A 262 2.18 -9.96 -6.75
CA ASN A 262 2.24 -8.70 -7.47
C ASN A 262 0.85 -8.08 -7.65
N SER A 263 -0.18 -8.90 -7.88
CA SER A 263 -1.58 -8.43 -7.99
C SER A 263 -2.13 -7.85 -6.68
N ILE A 264 -1.84 -8.47 -5.51
CA ILE A 264 -2.24 -7.88 -4.23
C ILE A 264 -1.41 -6.62 -3.89
N ASN A 265 -0.14 -6.58 -4.30
CA ASN A 265 0.67 -5.37 -4.19
C ASN A 265 0.13 -4.23 -5.05
N GLU A 266 -0.29 -4.49 -6.29
CA GLU A 266 -0.95 -3.50 -7.15
C GLU A 266 -2.25 -2.97 -6.50
N THR A 267 -3.02 -3.84 -5.86
CA THR A 267 -4.25 -3.46 -5.16
C THR A 267 -3.93 -2.57 -3.96
N TYR A 268 -2.90 -2.88 -3.18
CA TYR A 268 -2.36 -1.99 -2.15
C TYR A 268 -1.93 -0.63 -2.74
N GLN A 269 -1.24 -0.61 -3.87
CA GLN A 269 -0.84 0.65 -4.52
C GLN A 269 -2.05 1.51 -4.91
N GLN A 270 -3.11 0.89 -5.43
CA GLN A 270 -4.34 1.60 -5.80
C GLN A 270 -5.10 2.17 -4.59
N ILE A 271 -5.20 1.40 -3.50
CA ILE A 271 -5.80 1.87 -2.24
C ILE A 271 -5.01 3.06 -1.68
N THR A 272 -3.67 2.96 -1.67
CA THR A 272 -2.82 4.03 -1.15
C THR A 272 -2.80 5.26 -2.05
N ASP A 273 -2.84 5.10 -3.37
CA ASP A 273 -3.01 6.23 -4.31
C ASP A 273 -4.34 6.92 -4.08
N TYR A 274 -5.44 6.17 -3.96
CA TYR A 274 -6.75 6.75 -3.67
C TYR A 274 -6.73 7.57 -2.37
N TYR A 275 -6.18 7.01 -1.28
CA TYR A 275 -6.04 7.71 0.00
C TYR A 275 -5.20 8.98 -0.13
N VAL A 276 -4.02 8.89 -0.73
CA VAL A 276 -3.10 10.03 -0.85
C VAL A 276 -3.70 11.14 -1.73
N ASP A 277 -4.31 10.77 -2.85
CA ASP A 277 -4.80 11.72 -3.86
C ASP A 277 -6.12 12.38 -3.49
N HIS A 278 -6.99 11.70 -2.72
CA HIS A 278 -8.31 12.21 -2.37
C HIS A 278 -8.38 12.71 -0.94
N CYS A 279 -7.61 12.14 -0.01
CA CYS A 279 -7.72 12.46 1.42
C CYS A 279 -6.58 13.33 1.95
N VAL A 280 -5.39 13.33 1.32
CA VAL A 280 -4.19 13.99 1.88
C VAL A 280 -3.71 15.14 1.02
N ILE A 281 -3.16 14.85 -0.17
CA ILE A 281 -2.47 15.83 -1.04
C ILE A 281 -3.30 17.11 -1.25
N PRO A 282 -4.61 17.05 -1.61
CA PRO A 282 -5.40 18.25 -1.89
C PRO A 282 -5.46 19.25 -0.73
N TYR A 283 -5.27 18.77 0.51
CA TYR A 283 -5.43 19.57 1.72
C TYR A 283 -4.10 19.94 2.39
N THR A 284 -2.97 19.36 1.96
CA THR A 284 -1.65 19.64 2.57
C THR A 284 -1.24 21.11 2.45
N GLY A 285 -1.62 21.79 1.37
CA GLY A 285 -1.33 23.22 1.15
C GLY A 285 -2.20 24.18 1.96
N LEU A 286 -3.23 23.69 2.65
CA LEU A 286 -4.18 24.50 3.41
C LEU A 286 -3.83 24.46 4.90
N LYS A 287 -3.62 25.65 5.50
CA LYS A 287 -3.27 25.77 6.91
C LYS A 287 -4.31 25.12 7.81
N TYR A 288 -3.88 24.18 8.66
CA TYR A 288 -4.71 23.40 9.60
C TYR A 288 -5.83 22.54 8.99
N ALA A 289 -5.97 22.43 7.67
CA ALA A 289 -7.08 21.68 7.07
C ALA A 289 -7.07 20.20 7.48
N LEU A 290 -5.91 19.55 7.44
CA LEU A 290 -5.77 18.16 7.86
C LEU A 290 -5.88 17.97 9.38
N SER A 291 -5.38 18.92 10.19
CA SER A 291 -5.63 18.93 11.64
C SER A 291 -7.13 18.99 11.96
N HIS A 292 -7.86 19.85 11.24
CA HIS A 292 -9.31 20.02 11.42
C HIS A 292 -10.09 18.78 10.93
N ALA A 293 -9.64 18.14 9.86
CA ALA A 293 -10.26 16.94 9.30
C ALA A 293 -10.25 15.73 10.24
N VAL A 294 -9.39 15.72 11.28
CA VAL A 294 -9.43 14.68 12.32
C VAL A 294 -10.73 14.72 13.12
N GLN A 295 -11.43 15.88 13.15
CA GLN A 295 -12.72 16.06 13.84
C GLN A 295 -12.72 15.67 15.33
N SER A 296 -11.55 15.74 15.97
CA SER A 296 -11.43 15.54 17.41
C SER A 296 -11.15 16.86 18.14
N PRO A 297 -11.80 17.12 19.29
CA PRO A 297 -11.45 18.23 20.17
C PRO A 297 -10.16 17.97 20.96
N CYS A 298 -9.63 16.75 20.97
CA CYS A 298 -8.45 16.37 21.74
C CYS A 298 -7.15 16.58 20.93
N PRO A 299 -6.18 17.37 21.41
CA PRO A 299 -4.90 17.57 20.73
C PRO A 299 -4.10 16.28 20.54
N ILE A 300 -4.26 15.30 21.43
CA ILE A 300 -3.58 13.99 21.34
C ILE A 300 -4.07 13.23 20.11
N ASP A 301 -5.37 13.26 19.81
CA ASP A 301 -5.93 12.58 18.64
C ASP A 301 -5.38 13.18 17.35
N ILE A 302 -5.35 14.52 17.29
CA ILE A 302 -4.80 15.27 16.15
C ILE A 302 -3.32 14.93 15.96
N ASN A 303 -2.55 14.92 17.05
CA ASN A 303 -1.12 14.61 17.03
C ASN A 303 -0.88 13.19 16.50
N ILE A 304 -1.49 12.19 17.13
CA ILE A 304 -1.32 10.78 16.74
C ILE A 304 -1.74 10.57 15.29
N LYS A 305 -2.88 11.13 14.87
CA LYS A 305 -3.39 10.94 13.51
C LYS A 305 -2.49 11.60 12.47
N LEU A 306 -1.97 12.81 12.73
CA LEU A 306 -1.09 13.46 11.76
C LEU A 306 0.27 12.79 11.63
N PHE A 307 0.83 12.22 12.71
CA PHE A 307 2.04 11.39 12.59
C PHE A 307 1.77 10.09 11.81
N ASP A 308 0.60 9.46 11.97
CA ASP A 308 0.18 8.33 11.12
C ASP A 308 0.07 8.74 9.64
N VAL A 309 -0.56 9.88 9.35
CA VAL A 309 -0.65 10.44 7.97
C VAL A 309 0.75 10.69 7.38
N LEU A 310 1.66 11.27 8.17
CA LEU A 310 3.05 11.48 7.79
C LEU A 310 3.72 10.16 7.39
N GLY A 311 3.66 9.15 8.26
CA GLY A 311 4.26 7.84 8.00
C GLY A 311 3.69 7.16 6.75
N ARG A 312 2.37 7.24 6.52
CA ARG A 312 1.71 6.70 5.31
C ARG A 312 2.20 7.38 4.04
N LEU A 313 2.25 8.71 4.05
CA LEU A 313 2.72 9.50 2.91
C LEU A 313 4.19 9.21 2.60
N SER A 314 5.03 9.07 3.64
CA SER A 314 6.43 8.68 3.51
C SER A 314 6.60 7.28 2.92
N VAL A 315 5.86 6.28 3.40
CA VAL A 315 5.89 4.92 2.83
C VAL A 315 5.49 4.94 1.35
N LYS A 316 4.46 5.70 0.96
CA LYS A 316 4.11 5.84 -0.45
C LYS A 316 5.26 6.44 -1.26
N GLY A 317 5.91 7.48 -0.76
CA GLY A 317 7.09 8.05 -1.40
C GLY A 317 8.23 7.05 -1.58
N HIS A 318 8.51 6.22 -0.56
CA HIS A 318 9.52 5.15 -0.64
C HIS A 318 9.21 4.11 -1.71
N TRP A 319 7.94 3.72 -1.92
CA TRP A 319 7.56 2.84 -3.03
C TRP A 319 7.88 3.42 -4.41
N ILE A 320 7.69 4.73 -4.55
CA ILE A 320 7.94 5.43 -5.81
C ILE A 320 9.44 5.60 -6.03
N LEU A 321 10.18 5.96 -4.98
CA LEU A 321 11.64 6.02 -5.02
C LEU A 321 12.24 4.66 -5.39
N ASP A 322 11.81 3.57 -4.76
CA ASP A 322 12.24 2.22 -5.10
C ASP A 322 11.93 1.87 -6.56
N SER A 323 10.73 2.21 -7.04
CA SER A 323 10.34 1.96 -8.43
C SER A 323 11.18 2.78 -9.42
N LEU A 324 11.47 4.04 -9.10
CA LEU A 324 12.31 4.93 -9.90
C LEU A 324 13.76 4.43 -9.96
N THR A 325 14.36 4.11 -8.81
CA THR A 325 15.73 3.59 -8.71
C THR A 325 15.89 2.29 -9.50
N ARG A 326 14.91 1.36 -9.40
CA ARG A 326 14.90 0.14 -10.21
C ARG A 326 14.79 0.44 -11.70
N ASN A 327 13.94 1.38 -12.09
CA ASN A 327 13.81 1.77 -13.49
C ASN A 327 15.12 2.36 -14.03
N TYR A 328 15.83 3.20 -13.28
CA TYR A 328 17.15 3.71 -13.68
C TYR A 328 18.22 2.61 -13.76
N THR A 329 18.14 1.58 -12.93
CA THR A 329 19.08 0.45 -13.01
C THR A 329 18.84 -0.39 -14.28
N ILE A 330 17.58 -0.61 -14.64
CA ILE A 330 17.21 -1.40 -15.82
C ILE A 330 17.39 -0.60 -17.11
N ASN A 331 16.98 0.68 -17.10
CA ASN A 331 17.00 1.60 -18.22
C ASN A 331 17.77 2.88 -17.81
N PRO A 332 19.12 2.84 -17.81
CA PRO A 332 19.91 4.02 -17.48
C PRO A 332 19.56 5.20 -18.41
N PRO A 333 19.40 6.43 -17.89
CA PRO A 333 18.96 7.59 -18.67
C PRO A 333 20.10 8.19 -19.51
N ILE A 334 20.74 7.38 -20.35
CA ILE A 334 21.87 7.77 -21.21
C ILE A 334 21.40 8.73 -22.30
N ASP A 335 20.23 8.46 -22.90
CA ASP A 335 19.62 9.26 -23.97
C ASP A 335 18.49 10.18 -23.43
N GLY A 336 18.50 10.45 -22.12
CA GLY A 336 17.43 11.15 -21.41
C GLY A 336 16.46 10.22 -20.66
N GLU A 337 15.57 10.83 -19.89
CA GLU A 337 14.59 10.08 -19.09
C GLU A 337 13.44 9.56 -19.96
N THR A 338 13.02 8.31 -19.71
CA THR A 338 11.81 7.76 -20.34
C THR A 338 10.55 8.47 -19.82
N GLU A 339 9.42 8.30 -20.52
CA GLU A 339 8.12 8.82 -20.05
C GLU A 339 7.75 8.27 -18.67
N GLU A 340 8.03 6.99 -18.42
CA GLU A 340 7.78 6.34 -17.13
C GLU A 340 8.67 6.92 -16.02
N GLN A 341 9.96 7.14 -16.29
CA GLN A 341 10.88 7.77 -15.33
C GLN A 341 10.43 9.19 -14.98
N ASN A 342 10.04 9.98 -16.00
CA ASN A 342 9.50 11.31 -15.80
C ASN A 342 8.23 11.29 -14.93
N ALA A 343 7.30 10.37 -15.21
CA ALA A 343 6.06 10.23 -14.44
C ALA A 343 6.35 9.87 -12.97
N LEU A 344 7.25 8.91 -12.73
CA LEU A 344 7.67 8.51 -11.38
C LEU A 344 8.36 9.67 -10.64
N ARG A 345 9.24 10.40 -11.30
CA ARG A 345 9.94 11.57 -10.72
C ARG A 345 8.97 12.69 -10.36
N LEU A 346 8.02 13.02 -11.24
CA LEU A 346 6.99 14.02 -10.97
C LEU A 346 6.10 13.60 -9.80
N ARG A 347 5.72 12.32 -9.75
CA ARG A 347 4.92 11.76 -8.66
C ARG A 347 5.69 11.80 -7.33
N LEU A 348 6.96 11.41 -7.32
CA LEU A 348 7.82 11.49 -6.14
C LEU A 348 7.93 12.93 -5.63
N LYS A 349 8.15 13.89 -6.54
CA LYS A 349 8.19 15.33 -6.20
C LYS A 349 6.87 15.82 -5.61
N ALA A 350 5.73 15.38 -6.14
CA ALA A 350 4.42 15.73 -5.58
C ALA A 350 4.27 15.22 -4.13
N ILE A 351 4.70 13.98 -3.85
CA ILE A 351 4.65 13.41 -2.50
C ILE A 351 5.61 14.12 -1.54
N THR A 352 6.87 14.32 -1.91
CA THR A 352 7.85 14.97 -1.02
C THR A 352 7.49 16.42 -0.73
N ASN A 353 6.98 17.16 -1.72
CA ASN A 353 6.40 18.49 -1.50
C ASN A 353 5.20 18.45 -0.55
N SER A 354 4.34 17.44 -0.68
CA SER A 354 3.18 17.27 0.20
C SER A 354 3.58 16.97 1.64
N ILE A 355 4.67 16.22 1.87
CA ILE A 355 5.26 16.00 3.22
C ILE A 355 5.71 17.34 3.81
N ASN A 356 6.46 18.14 3.05
CA ASN A 356 6.89 19.47 3.49
C ASN A 356 5.69 20.35 3.86
N LEU A 357 4.70 20.47 2.96
CA LEU A 357 3.49 21.27 3.20
C LEU A 357 2.67 20.75 4.39
N LEU A 358 2.55 19.43 4.55
CA LEU A 358 1.87 18.81 5.68
C LEU A 358 2.47 19.28 7.01
N VAL A 359 3.80 19.24 7.14
CA VAL A 359 4.51 19.67 8.36
C VAL A 359 4.36 21.17 8.58
N VAL A 360 4.59 22.00 7.55
CA VAL A 360 4.51 23.47 7.64
C VAL A 360 3.12 23.94 8.05
N ASN A 361 2.07 23.32 7.49
CA ASN A 361 0.69 23.73 7.72
C ASN A 361 0.05 23.09 8.96
N ASN A 362 0.72 22.14 9.62
CA ASN A 362 0.22 21.45 10.81
C ASN A 362 1.31 21.33 11.90
N PRO A 363 1.51 22.38 12.71
CA PRO A 363 2.58 22.49 13.71
C PRO A 363 2.60 21.41 14.80
N THR A 364 1.55 20.59 14.94
CA THR A 364 1.61 19.43 15.85
C THR A 364 2.70 18.43 15.44
N LEU A 365 3.09 18.40 14.16
CA LEU A 365 4.19 17.57 13.64
C LEU A 365 5.58 18.10 14.04
N LEU A 366 5.64 19.22 14.75
CA LEU A 366 6.86 19.73 15.38
C LEU A 366 6.99 19.25 16.84
N SER A 367 6.02 18.50 17.38
CA SER A 367 5.98 18.12 18.79
C SER A 367 5.53 16.67 18.95
N PRO A 368 6.44 15.69 18.85
CA PRO A 368 6.11 14.30 19.13
C PRO A 368 5.69 14.13 20.59
N TYR A 369 4.62 13.36 20.82
CA TYR A 369 4.13 12.96 22.15
C TYR A 369 4.56 11.54 22.52
N LYS A 370 4.83 10.71 21.53
CA LYS A 370 5.32 9.34 21.71
C LYS A 370 6.75 9.26 21.22
N ASP A 371 7.60 8.56 21.97
CA ASP A 371 8.95 8.21 21.50
C ASP A 371 8.89 7.42 20.19
N SER A 372 7.87 6.55 20.04
CA SER A 372 7.66 5.78 18.80
C SER A 372 7.37 6.63 17.57
N GLN A 373 6.98 7.91 17.68
CA GLN A 373 6.80 8.80 16.52
C GLN A 373 8.12 9.12 15.81
N ALA A 374 9.25 8.79 16.42
CA ALA A 374 10.53 8.67 15.75
C ALA A 374 10.46 7.84 14.47
N ILE A 375 9.59 6.82 14.41
CA ILE A 375 9.44 5.96 13.22
C ILE A 375 8.87 6.74 12.05
N ASP A 376 7.82 7.54 12.29
CA ASP A 376 7.18 8.34 11.25
C ASP A 376 8.10 9.49 10.79
N ILE A 377 8.82 10.11 11.73
CA ILE A 377 9.87 11.11 11.43
C ILE A 377 11.00 10.48 10.62
N GLY A 378 11.50 9.32 11.03
CA GLY A 378 12.58 8.59 10.37
C GLY A 378 12.21 8.18 8.95
N LEU A 379 10.98 7.69 8.73
CA LEU A 379 10.46 7.40 7.39
C LEU A 379 10.46 8.65 6.51
N ALA A 380 10.02 9.79 7.03
CA ALA A 380 9.93 11.03 6.29
C ALA A 380 11.31 11.61 5.95
N ILE A 381 12.19 11.74 6.94
CA ILE A 381 13.52 12.31 6.74
C ILE A 381 14.36 11.39 5.83
N ALA A 382 14.31 10.07 6.01
CA ALA A 382 15.02 9.13 5.15
C ALA A 382 14.55 9.19 3.68
N LEU A 383 13.29 9.55 3.42
CA LEU A 383 12.82 9.80 2.06
C LEU A 383 13.37 11.13 1.54
N LEU A 384 13.23 12.21 2.32
CA LEU A 384 13.61 13.57 1.93
C LEU A 384 15.12 13.74 1.73
N SER A 385 15.96 12.99 2.45
CA SER A 385 17.41 13.01 2.31
C SER A 385 17.91 12.56 0.93
N ASN A 386 17.05 11.96 0.10
CA ASN A 386 17.38 11.62 -1.28
C ASN A 386 17.31 12.82 -2.25
N ASN A 387 16.88 14.00 -1.78
CA ASN A 387 16.84 15.21 -2.60
C ASN A 387 17.23 16.45 -1.77
N SER A 388 18.35 17.07 -2.16
CA SER A 388 18.93 18.23 -1.47
C SER A 388 18.06 19.48 -1.48
N ASP A 389 17.05 19.56 -2.37
CA ASP A 389 16.04 20.64 -2.35
C ASP A 389 15.33 20.75 -0.99
N PHE A 390 15.27 19.65 -0.22
CA PHE A 390 14.60 19.61 1.07
C PHE A 390 15.54 19.80 2.27
N ASP A 391 16.86 19.88 2.09
CA ASP A 391 17.82 19.92 3.19
C ASP A 391 17.58 21.08 4.15
N LYS A 392 17.25 22.26 3.60
CA LYS A 392 16.91 23.46 4.40
C LYS A 392 15.64 23.25 5.23
N PHE A 393 14.63 22.61 4.62
CA PHE A 393 13.38 22.30 5.32
C PHE A 393 13.62 21.29 6.44
N VAL A 394 14.32 20.19 6.15
CA VAL A 394 14.64 19.14 7.13
C VAL A 394 15.45 19.70 8.29
N SER A 395 16.46 20.53 8.01
CA SER A 395 17.27 21.17 9.05
C SER A 395 16.43 22.07 9.97
N GLY A 396 15.51 22.85 9.40
CA GLY A 396 14.56 23.66 10.17
C GLY A 396 13.59 22.81 10.98
N TRP A 397 13.10 21.71 10.42
CA TRP A 397 12.17 20.81 11.09
C TRP A 397 12.82 20.06 12.27
N LEU A 398 14.05 19.58 12.10
CA LEU A 398 14.86 18.98 13.18
C LEU A 398 15.05 19.96 14.34
N SER A 399 15.39 21.22 14.03
CA SER A 399 15.52 22.29 15.03
C SER A 399 14.23 22.49 15.82
N GLU A 400 13.09 22.61 15.14
CA GLU A 400 11.79 22.75 15.81
C GLU A 400 11.43 21.53 16.68
N ILE A 401 11.65 20.30 16.20
CA ILE A 401 11.37 19.09 16.98
C ILE A 401 12.22 19.05 18.25
N ILE A 402 13.53 19.31 18.14
CA ILE A 402 14.45 19.28 19.28
C ILE A 402 14.06 20.35 20.29
N ASN A 403 13.94 21.61 19.86
CA ASN A 403 13.62 22.74 20.73
C ASN A 403 12.29 22.53 21.46
N ARG A 404 11.26 22.02 20.76
CA ARG A 404 9.94 21.76 21.36
C ARG A 404 9.95 20.55 22.28
N SER A 405 10.75 19.53 22.00
CA SER A 405 10.91 18.36 22.88
C SER A 405 11.61 18.75 24.18
N ILE A 406 12.71 19.50 24.10
CA ILE A 406 13.44 20.05 25.25
C ILE A 406 12.51 20.96 26.06
N PHE A 407 11.87 21.94 25.42
CA PHE A 407 10.94 22.85 26.09
C PHE A 407 9.79 22.11 26.76
N SER A 408 9.15 21.15 26.06
CA SER A 408 8.04 20.40 26.64
C SER A 408 8.49 19.56 27.83
N PHE A 409 9.71 19.01 27.79
CA PHE A 409 10.28 18.29 28.90
C PHE A 409 10.55 19.23 30.08
N GLU A 410 11.23 20.35 29.88
CA GLU A 410 11.59 21.26 30.99
C GLU A 410 10.38 21.87 31.69
N PHE A 411 9.32 22.18 30.94
CA PHE A 411 8.09 22.77 31.47
C PHE A 411 7.00 21.74 31.83
N ASN A 412 7.32 20.44 31.79
CA ASN A 412 6.42 19.34 32.13
C ASN A 412 5.08 19.42 31.35
N ASN A 413 5.19 19.67 30.04
CA ASN A 413 4.08 19.58 29.09
C ASN A 413 4.10 18.20 28.41
N MET A 414 3.44 18.06 27.25
CA MET A 414 3.41 16.81 26.46
C MET A 414 4.78 16.53 25.80
N TYR A 415 5.76 16.11 26.58
CA TYR A 415 7.06 15.65 26.08
C TYR A 415 6.96 14.20 25.55
N PRO A 416 7.89 13.76 24.68
CA PRO A 416 7.88 12.40 24.18
C PRO A 416 8.01 11.37 25.31
N VAL A 417 7.09 10.39 25.35
CA VAL A 417 7.10 9.30 26.33
C VAL A 417 7.15 7.92 25.66
N VAL A 418 7.62 6.90 26.38
CA VAL A 418 7.69 5.50 25.91
C VAL A 418 6.33 4.82 25.77
N HIS A 419 5.25 5.48 26.19
CA HIS A 419 3.91 4.90 26.20
C HIS A 419 3.19 5.12 24.88
N ASP A 420 2.71 4.03 24.27
CA ASP A 420 1.97 4.09 23.01
C ASP A 420 0.44 4.07 23.15
N SER A 421 -0.09 3.64 24.31
CA SER A 421 -1.54 3.53 24.50
C SER A 421 -2.18 4.89 24.72
N TYR A 422 -3.39 5.05 24.18
CA TYR A 422 -4.13 6.30 24.24
C TYR A 422 -4.43 6.72 25.68
N GLU A 423 -4.80 5.77 26.54
CA GLU A 423 -5.12 6.00 27.94
C GLU A 423 -3.91 6.58 28.69
N LYS A 424 -2.72 6.02 28.46
CA LYS A 424 -1.48 6.49 29.10
C LYS A 424 -1.08 7.89 28.63
N LEU A 425 -1.39 8.27 27.40
CA LEU A 425 -1.16 9.63 26.91
C LEU A 425 -2.15 10.63 27.52
N LEU A 426 -3.41 10.23 27.73
CA LEU A 426 -4.37 11.04 28.46
C LEU A 426 -3.95 11.22 29.93
N GLU A 427 -3.47 10.16 30.57
CA GLU A 427 -2.88 10.23 31.91
C GLU A 427 -1.68 11.19 31.91
N HIS A 428 -0.76 11.02 30.97
CA HIS A 428 0.40 11.90 30.80
C HIS A 428 0.01 13.39 30.75
N SER A 429 -1.05 13.72 30.02
CA SER A 429 -1.54 15.10 29.88
C SER A 429 -2.14 15.71 31.15
N LYS A 430 -2.52 14.88 32.14
CA LYS A 430 -3.26 15.26 33.35
C LYS A 430 -2.47 15.11 34.65
N LEU A 431 -1.31 14.45 34.59
CA LEU A 431 -0.50 14.18 35.78
C LEU A 431 0.08 15.45 36.41
N ASP A 432 0.39 15.36 37.70
CA ASP A 432 1.08 16.42 38.41
C ASP A 432 2.43 16.68 37.72
N LYS A 433 2.60 17.91 37.25
CA LYS A 433 3.79 18.37 36.55
C LYS A 433 5.06 18.23 37.38
N ASN A 434 4.96 18.05 38.69
CA ASN A 434 6.11 17.90 39.58
C ASN A 434 6.45 16.43 39.94
N ASP A 435 5.75 15.44 39.38
CA ASP A 435 6.07 14.03 39.63
C ASP A 435 7.32 13.58 38.84
N ILE A 436 8.48 13.76 39.46
CA ILE A 436 9.79 13.37 38.91
C ILE A 436 9.86 11.85 38.70
N GLY A 437 9.24 11.06 39.58
CA GLY A 437 9.27 9.60 39.49
C GLY A 437 8.53 9.09 38.25
N TYR A 438 7.34 9.63 38.00
CA TYR A 438 6.62 9.38 36.76
C TYR A 438 7.44 9.84 35.55
N LYS A 439 8.00 11.05 35.59
CA LYS A 439 8.76 11.61 34.47
C LYS A 439 9.94 10.72 34.07
N HIS A 440 10.69 10.22 35.04
CA HIS A 440 11.80 9.29 34.80
C HIS A 440 11.34 7.98 34.18
N LYS A 441 10.23 7.42 34.69
CA LYS A 441 9.66 6.18 34.15
C LYS A 441 9.11 6.36 32.73
N ALA A 442 8.45 7.49 32.46
CA ALA A 442 7.87 7.80 31.17
C ALA A 442 8.94 8.08 30.10
N THR A 443 10.17 8.43 30.51
CA THR A 443 11.33 8.65 29.63
C THR A 443 12.49 7.69 29.94
N GLU A 444 12.18 6.46 30.36
CA GLU A 444 13.19 5.46 30.75
C GLU A 444 13.99 4.92 29.55
N ALA A 445 13.47 5.08 28.33
CA ALA A 445 14.11 4.69 27.09
C ALA A 445 13.73 5.64 25.96
N SER A 446 14.58 5.71 24.93
CA SER A 446 14.26 6.51 23.74
C SER A 446 14.93 5.98 22.47
N VAL A 447 14.16 5.91 21.38
CA VAL A 447 14.65 5.79 20.00
C VAL A 447 14.59 7.14 19.26
N LEU A 448 13.81 8.11 19.75
CA LEU A 448 13.69 9.45 19.18
C LEU A 448 14.99 10.25 19.26
N TYR A 449 15.59 10.35 20.44
CA TYR A 449 16.81 11.16 20.59
C TYR A 449 18.02 10.59 19.83
N PRO A 450 18.25 9.27 19.77
CA PRO A 450 19.21 8.66 18.85
C PRO A 450 18.99 9.03 17.39
N LEU A 451 17.74 8.99 16.93
CA LEU A 451 17.36 9.36 15.57
C LEU A 451 17.68 10.84 15.28
N LEU A 452 17.29 11.74 16.19
CA LEU A 452 17.52 13.17 16.05
C LEU A 452 19.01 13.51 16.07
N ALA A 453 19.79 12.87 16.96
CA ALA A 453 21.24 13.04 17.00
C ALA A 453 21.90 12.58 15.69
N LEU A 454 21.50 11.43 15.15
CA LEU A 454 22.04 10.93 13.88
C LEU A 454 21.80 11.91 12.74
N PHE A 455 20.57 12.40 12.58
CA PHE A 455 20.26 13.33 11.51
C PHE A 455 20.87 14.70 11.72
N CYS A 456 21.01 15.19 12.96
CA CYS A 456 21.78 16.41 13.23
C CYS A 456 23.22 16.27 12.75
N SER A 457 23.87 15.13 13.04
CA SER A 457 25.23 14.86 12.57
C SER A 457 25.30 14.76 11.05
N ALA A 458 24.38 14.04 10.41
CA ALA A 458 24.36 13.86 8.96
C ALA A 458 24.15 15.19 8.20
N TYR A 459 23.28 16.06 8.72
CA TYR A 459 23.07 17.41 8.20
C TYR A 459 24.08 18.46 8.70
N LYS A 460 25.11 18.04 9.46
CA LYS A 460 26.18 18.91 10.00
C LYS A 460 25.64 20.07 10.86
N LEU A 461 24.55 19.83 11.59
CA LEU A 461 23.91 20.78 12.50
C LEU A 461 24.59 20.79 13.88
N ASN A 462 25.89 21.10 13.90
CA ASN A 462 26.75 20.91 15.08
C ASN A 462 26.24 21.62 16.35
N ALA A 463 25.76 22.87 16.24
CA ALA A 463 25.27 23.62 17.39
C ALA A 463 24.00 22.98 18.00
N LEU A 464 23.08 22.56 17.14
CA LEU A 464 21.84 21.90 17.56
C LEU A 464 22.12 20.49 18.13
N GLY A 465 23.07 19.76 17.52
CA GLY A 465 23.53 18.47 18.03
C GLY A 465 24.16 18.59 19.42
N GLN A 466 24.95 19.64 19.67
CA GLN A 466 25.52 19.92 20.98
C GLN A 466 24.44 20.25 22.02
N GLU A 467 23.46 21.09 21.67
CA GLU A 467 22.33 21.41 22.55
C GLU A 467 21.54 20.14 22.93
N LEU A 468 21.28 19.26 21.97
CA LEU A 468 20.64 17.97 22.21
C LEU A 468 21.48 17.07 23.12
N GLU A 469 22.79 16.98 22.90
CA GLU A 469 23.72 16.20 23.73
C GLU A 469 23.73 16.72 25.18
N GLU A 470 23.80 18.04 25.38
CA GLU A 470 23.77 18.67 26.70
C GLU A 470 22.44 18.40 27.42
N PHE A 471 21.31 18.51 26.72
CA PHE A 471 20.01 18.15 27.27
C PHE A 471 19.97 16.70 27.73
N ILE A 472 20.44 15.78 26.89
CA ILE A 472 20.45 14.35 27.19
C ILE A 472 21.29 14.05 28.44
N ILE A 473 22.51 14.57 28.50
CA ILE A 473 23.43 14.35 29.63
C ILE A 473 22.84 14.91 30.94
N ASN A 474 22.26 16.12 30.87
CA ASN A 474 21.83 16.84 32.07
C ASN A 474 20.43 16.43 32.56
N LYS A 475 19.54 16.00 31.66
CA LYS A 475 18.11 15.81 31.94
C LYS A 475 17.61 14.39 31.71
N LEU A 476 18.34 13.58 30.95
CA LEU A 476 17.95 12.21 30.56
C LEU A 476 19.05 11.19 30.88
N SER A 477 19.86 11.43 31.91
CA SER A 477 20.91 10.48 32.33
C SER A 477 20.37 9.12 32.78
N HIS A 478 19.08 9.03 33.15
CA HIS A 478 18.36 7.79 33.44
C HIS A 478 17.81 7.09 32.20
N CYS A 479 17.77 7.75 31.04
CA CYS A 479 17.16 7.23 29.82
C CYS A 479 18.12 6.28 29.09
N THR A 480 17.62 5.09 28.75
CA THR A 480 18.33 4.17 27.86
C THR A 480 18.15 4.60 26.41
N LEU A 481 19.16 5.25 25.85
CA LEU A 481 19.22 5.58 24.43
C LEU A 481 19.51 4.31 23.63
N GLN A 482 18.61 3.95 22.72
CA GLN A 482 18.73 2.73 21.95
C GLN A 482 18.22 2.88 20.53
N TYR A 483 18.74 2.06 19.61
CA TYR A 483 18.21 1.95 18.26
C TYR A 483 18.11 0.50 17.81
N TRP A 484 17.06 0.20 17.05
CA TRP A 484 16.73 -1.17 16.66
C TRP A 484 17.34 -1.52 15.29
N TYR A 485 17.90 -2.73 15.21
CA TYR A 485 18.43 -3.30 13.98
C TYR A 485 17.90 -4.72 13.76
N PRO A 486 17.66 -5.14 12.51
CA PRO A 486 17.29 -6.51 12.22
C PRO A 486 18.38 -7.51 12.66
N ASN A 487 17.95 -8.68 13.11
CA ASN A 487 18.81 -9.80 13.48
C ASN A 487 18.34 -11.11 12.81
N GLN A 488 19.00 -12.22 13.13
CA GLN A 488 18.73 -13.52 12.52
C GLN A 488 17.27 -14.02 12.66
N PHE A 489 16.50 -13.51 13.62
CA PHE A 489 15.09 -13.85 13.81
C PHE A 489 14.12 -12.93 13.06
N SER A 490 14.64 -11.84 12.48
CA SER A 490 13.80 -10.80 11.89
C SER A 490 13.13 -11.27 10.60
N GLU A 491 13.81 -12.02 9.73
CA GLU A 491 13.19 -12.56 8.52
C GLU A 491 11.95 -13.43 8.80
N LYS A 492 11.93 -14.14 9.94
CA LYS A 492 10.80 -14.98 10.34
C LYS A 492 9.61 -14.17 10.88
N ASN A 493 9.87 -13.05 11.55
CA ASN A 493 8.86 -12.37 12.36
C ASN A 493 8.47 -10.97 11.83
N MET A 494 9.27 -10.35 10.95
CA MET A 494 9.07 -8.98 10.49
C MET A 494 7.70 -8.76 9.85
N TYR A 495 7.22 -9.72 9.07
CA TYR A 495 6.01 -9.55 8.26
C TYR A 495 4.73 -9.96 9.00
N SER A 496 4.81 -10.96 9.88
CA SER A 496 3.68 -11.51 10.63
C SER A 496 3.55 -10.97 12.06
N ASN A 497 4.62 -10.35 12.59
CA ASN A 497 4.72 -9.82 13.94
C ASN A 497 4.34 -10.82 15.05
N LEU A 498 4.67 -12.09 14.86
CA LEU A 498 4.30 -13.18 15.78
C LEU A 498 5.14 -13.21 17.07
N ALA A 499 6.36 -12.67 17.03
CA ALA A 499 7.26 -12.62 18.18
C ALA A 499 8.18 -11.41 18.08
N MET A 500 8.63 -10.89 19.23
CA MET A 500 9.65 -9.85 19.28
C MET A 500 10.95 -10.33 18.60
N HIS A 501 11.59 -9.44 17.85
CA HIS A 501 12.80 -9.74 17.11
C HIS A 501 13.67 -8.49 16.91
N GLY A 502 14.82 -8.67 16.28
CA GLY A 502 15.85 -7.63 16.14
C GLY A 502 16.69 -7.46 17.41
N SER A 503 17.70 -6.62 17.29
CA SER A 503 18.66 -6.31 18.34
C SER A 503 18.62 -4.81 18.62
N ALA A 504 18.69 -4.45 19.90
CA ALA A 504 18.81 -3.05 20.31
C ALA A 504 20.28 -2.72 20.53
N SER A 505 20.81 -1.77 19.75
CA SER A 505 22.07 -1.12 20.07
C SER A 505 21.80 -0.13 21.20
N THR A 506 22.24 -0.47 22.41
CA THR A 506 22.02 0.33 23.62
C THR A 506 23.18 1.30 23.82
N THR A 507 22.99 2.33 24.66
CA THR A 507 23.97 3.40 24.88
C THR A 507 24.36 4.12 23.59
N PHE A 508 23.37 4.34 22.72
CA PHE A 508 23.59 4.93 21.41
C PHE A 508 24.22 6.33 21.54
N PRO A 509 25.35 6.61 20.85
CA PRO A 509 26.07 7.86 21.02
C PRO A 509 25.30 9.05 20.42
N THR A 510 25.40 10.21 21.08
CA THR A 510 24.71 11.45 20.70
C THR A 510 25.65 12.54 20.20
N ASN A 511 26.93 12.20 20.02
CA ASN A 511 28.00 13.14 19.66
C ASN A 511 28.40 13.00 18.19
N GLY A 512 27.97 13.96 17.37
CA GLY A 512 28.56 14.29 16.07
C GLY A 512 28.98 13.07 15.23
N VAL A 513 30.29 13.01 14.92
CA VAL A 513 30.91 11.95 14.11
C VAL A 513 30.74 10.56 14.74
N ARG A 514 30.82 10.44 16.07
CA ARG A 514 30.67 9.13 16.73
C ARG A 514 29.30 8.52 16.49
N THR A 515 28.25 9.35 16.46
CA THR A 515 26.89 8.92 16.12
C THR A 515 26.81 8.32 14.72
N LEU A 516 27.43 8.97 13.73
CA LEU A 516 27.47 8.48 12.36
C LEU A 516 28.26 7.18 12.25
N THR A 517 29.49 7.15 12.79
CA THR A 517 30.36 5.97 12.74
C THR A 517 29.71 4.77 13.42
N HIS A 518 29.09 4.97 14.59
CA HIS A 518 28.36 3.92 15.31
C HIS A 518 27.20 3.35 14.50
N ALA A 519 26.37 4.21 13.90
CA ALA A 519 25.26 3.77 13.06
C ALA A 519 25.72 2.97 11.83
N ILE A 520 26.81 3.39 11.19
CA ILE A 520 27.41 2.70 10.03
C ILE A 520 27.97 1.34 10.46
N GLN A 521 28.67 1.27 11.59
CA GLN A 521 29.22 0.03 12.13
C GLN A 521 28.10 -0.97 12.48
N GLU A 522 27.06 -0.53 13.17
CA GLU A 522 25.90 -1.39 13.49
C GLU A 522 25.21 -1.90 12.21
N CYS A 523 25.16 -1.08 11.15
CA CYS A 523 24.66 -1.55 9.86
C CYS A 523 25.55 -2.63 9.22
N GLU A 524 26.87 -2.53 9.36
CA GLU A 524 27.83 -3.52 8.85
C GLU A 524 27.80 -4.83 9.64
N GLU A 525 27.64 -4.75 10.96
CA GLU A 525 27.55 -5.93 11.83
C GLU A 525 26.17 -6.62 11.71
N SER A 526 25.12 -5.85 11.40
CA SER A 526 23.76 -6.35 11.15
C SER A 526 23.59 -6.86 9.71
N ASP A 527 24.27 -7.97 9.43
CA ASP A 527 24.20 -8.74 8.18
C ASP A 527 22.80 -9.26 7.83
N SER A 528 21.89 -9.28 8.81
CA SER A 528 20.55 -9.86 8.68
C SER A 528 19.66 -9.05 7.75
N PHE A 529 19.81 -7.71 7.72
CA PHE A 529 19.01 -6.84 6.86
C PHE A 529 19.20 -7.18 5.37
N ILE A 530 20.44 -7.26 4.92
CA ILE A 530 20.79 -7.49 3.50
C ILE A 530 20.31 -8.88 3.05
N LYS A 531 20.23 -9.84 3.98
CA LYS A 531 19.77 -11.22 3.73
C LYS A 531 18.25 -11.38 3.76
N MET A 532 17.49 -10.37 4.17
CA MET A 532 16.03 -10.46 4.23
C MET A 532 15.45 -10.71 2.83
N SER A 533 14.40 -11.52 2.76
CA SER A 533 13.76 -11.87 1.49
C SER A 533 13.25 -10.64 0.75
N ALA A 534 12.67 -9.67 1.46
CA ALA A 534 12.21 -8.42 0.88
C ALA A 534 13.35 -7.62 0.24
N VAL A 535 14.56 -7.63 0.82
CA VAL A 535 15.72 -6.92 0.25
C VAL A 535 16.26 -7.68 -0.97
N THR A 536 16.53 -8.97 -0.81
CA THR A 536 17.10 -9.81 -1.89
C THR A 536 16.19 -10.02 -3.10
N LYS A 537 14.89 -9.71 -2.97
CA LYS A 537 13.89 -9.83 -4.05
C LYS A 537 13.37 -8.48 -4.55
N ASP A 538 14.07 -7.38 -4.23
CA ASP A 538 13.74 -6.02 -4.67
C ASP A 538 12.32 -5.58 -4.27
N LYS A 539 11.95 -5.90 -3.02
CA LYS A 539 10.69 -5.52 -2.36
C LYS A 539 10.96 -4.84 -1.02
N SER A 540 12.08 -4.13 -0.90
CA SER A 540 12.54 -3.50 0.34
C SER A 540 11.50 -2.57 1.01
N PRO A 541 10.59 -1.86 0.28
CA PRO A 541 9.55 -1.05 0.92
C PRO A 541 8.58 -1.84 1.81
N LEU A 542 8.48 -3.17 1.66
CA LEU A 542 7.72 -4.03 2.58
C LEU A 542 8.23 -3.93 4.01
N LEU A 543 9.55 -3.76 4.20
CA LEU A 543 10.14 -3.59 5.53
C LEU A 543 9.72 -2.26 6.15
N LEU A 544 9.59 -1.20 5.35
CA LEU A 544 9.13 0.11 5.81
C LEU A 544 7.66 0.09 6.21
N ILE A 545 6.81 -0.65 5.47
CA ILE A 545 5.43 -0.92 5.88
C ILE A 545 5.43 -1.64 7.23
N ALA A 546 6.22 -2.71 7.38
CA ALA A 546 6.30 -3.46 8.64
C ALA A 546 6.79 -2.59 9.81
N CYS A 547 7.81 -1.74 9.61
CA CYS A 547 8.28 -0.77 10.59
C CYS A 547 7.14 0.16 11.05
N ARG A 548 6.39 0.72 10.09
CA ARG A 548 5.27 1.62 10.37
C ARG A 548 4.13 0.92 11.13
N CYS A 549 3.73 -0.27 10.67
CA CYS A 549 2.60 -1.03 11.19
C CYS A 549 2.87 -1.65 12.57
N TYR A 550 4.07 -2.17 12.77
CA TYR A 550 4.45 -2.89 14.00
C TYR A 550 5.32 -2.06 14.94
N ARG A 551 5.56 -0.80 14.57
CA ARG A 551 6.32 0.20 15.34
C ARG A 551 7.78 -0.21 15.62
N TYR A 552 8.43 -0.81 14.62
CA TYR A 552 9.90 -0.98 14.65
C TYR A 552 10.60 0.27 14.08
N PRO A 553 11.66 0.78 14.72
CA PRO A 553 12.51 1.84 14.15
C PRO A 553 12.96 1.51 12.73
N VAL A 554 13.04 2.53 11.88
CA VAL A 554 13.48 2.36 10.49
C VAL A 554 14.97 2.00 10.49
N PRO A 555 15.38 0.84 9.93
CA PRO A 555 16.80 0.49 9.88
C PRO A 555 17.61 1.55 9.17
N PHE A 556 18.71 2.01 9.79
CA PHE A 556 19.61 2.97 9.14
C PHE A 556 20.28 2.41 7.87
N HIS A 557 20.17 1.11 7.62
CA HIS A 557 20.57 0.48 6.35
C HIS A 557 19.94 1.17 5.12
N PHE A 558 18.72 1.70 5.23
CA PHE A 558 18.07 2.43 4.14
C PHE A 558 18.78 3.74 3.76
N ILE A 559 19.54 4.32 4.68
CA ILE A 559 20.27 5.59 4.48
C ILE A 559 21.78 5.42 4.63
N ARG A 560 22.30 4.19 4.73
CA ARG A 560 23.72 3.92 5.03
C ARG A 560 24.66 4.62 4.07
N ASN A 561 24.39 4.58 2.76
CA ASN A 561 25.25 5.21 1.76
C ASN A 561 25.31 6.73 1.98
N TRP A 562 24.17 7.36 2.25
CA TRP A 562 24.11 8.79 2.55
C TRP A 562 24.83 9.14 3.86
N LEU A 563 24.76 8.28 4.89
CA LEU A 563 25.52 8.47 6.13
C LEU A 563 27.04 8.42 5.88
N ILE A 564 27.51 7.51 5.01
CA ILE A 564 28.92 7.41 4.63
C ILE A 564 29.36 8.69 3.90
N ASP A 565 28.55 9.20 2.98
CA ASP A 565 28.84 10.45 2.25
C ASP A 565 28.83 11.69 3.17
N SER A 566 28.22 11.58 4.35
CA SER A 566 28.09 12.67 5.32
C SER A 566 29.24 12.73 6.34
N LEU A 567 30.00 11.64 6.51
CA LEU A 567 31.26 11.60 7.26
C LEU A 567 32.34 12.44 6.55
#